data_AF-A0A352PS76-F1
#
_entry.id   AF-A0A352PS76-F1
#
_cell.length_a   1.000
_cell.length_b   1.000
_cell.length_c   1.000
_cell.angle_alpha   90.00
_cell.angle_beta   90.00
_cell.angle_gamma   90.00
#
_symmetry.space_group_name_H-M   'P 1'
#
loop_
_entity.id
_entity.type
_entity.pdbx_description
1 polymer ?
#
loop_
_entity_poly.entity_id
_entity_poly.type
_entity_poly.pdbx_seq_one_letter_code
_entity_poly.pdbx_strand_id
1 'polypeptide(L)' 'TTALTFQFEIQRQTDGDLLARGETMQVLTRTDGVMLYKFQGELRERVESLVRFFWPRWMGYDGP' A
#
# COMPACT_ATOMS: atom_id res chain seq x y z
N THR A 1 -6.43 1.08 -13.87
CA THR A 1 -5.53 0.04 -13.32
C THR A 1 -5.49 0.21 -11.83
N THR A 2 -5.70 -0.87 -11.05
CA THR A 2 -5.55 -0.79 -9.59
C THR A 2 -4.10 -1.11 -9.25
N ALA A 3 -3.43 -0.20 -8.58
CA ALA A 3 -2.06 -0.37 -8.11
C ALA A 3 -1.99 0.00 -6.63
N LEU A 4 -1.06 -0.64 -5.92
CA LEU A 4 -0.70 -0.27 -4.56
C LEU A 4 0.54 0.61 -4.62
N THR A 5 0.40 1.83 -4.13
CA THR A 5 1.53 2.76 -3.98
C THR A 5 1.98 2.73 -2.54
N PHE A 6 3.24 2.37 -2.32
CA PHE A 6 3.87 2.33 -1.00
C PHE A 6 4.89 3.46 -0.90
N GLN A 7 4.73 4.30 0.10
CA GLN A 7 5.73 5.30 0.48
C GLN A 7 6.51 4.76 1.67
N PHE A 8 7.82 4.95 1.65
CA PHE A 8 8.69 4.44 2.72
C PHE A 8 9.84 5.40 3.02
N GLU A 9 10.33 5.30 4.25
CA GLU A 9 11.53 5.97 4.74
C GLU A 9 12.45 4.92 5.35
N ILE A 10 13.75 5.08 5.10
CA ILE A 10 14.81 4.26 5.68
C ILE A 10 15.57 5.15 6.64
N GLN A 11 15.50 4.82 7.92
CA GLN A 11 16.19 5.54 9.00
C GLN A 11 17.31 4.68 9.55
N ARG A 12 18.46 5.29 9.87
CA ARG A 12 19.55 4.62 10.56
C ARG A 12 19.13 4.35 12.00
N GLN A 13 19.21 3.10 12.44
CA GLN A 13 18.68 2.67 13.74
C GLN A 13 19.35 3.37 14.94
N THR A 14 20.62 3.76 14.82
CA THR A 14 21.42 4.29 15.94
C THR A 14 21.06 5.72 16.35
N ASP A 15 20.70 6.56 15.38
CA ASP A 15 20.50 8.01 15.56
C ASP A 15 19.18 8.50 14.93
N GLY A 16 18.44 7.62 14.25
CA GLY A 16 17.22 7.98 13.53
C GLY A 16 17.47 8.81 12.27
N ASP A 17 18.72 8.93 11.83
CA ASP A 17 19.07 9.76 10.68
C ASP A 17 18.42 9.22 9.40
N LEU A 18 17.79 10.10 8.63
CA LEU A 18 17.08 9.71 7.41
C LEU A 18 18.11 9.38 6.31
N LEU A 19 18.23 8.11 5.98
CA LEU A 19 19.15 7.64 4.95
C LEU A 19 18.54 7.73 3.54
N ALA A 20 17.24 7.44 3.44
CA ALA A 20 16.53 7.49 2.16
C ALA A 20 15.01 7.61 2.36
N ARG A 21 14.35 8.15 1.35
CA ARG A 21 12.89 8.10 1.17
C ARG A 21 12.60 7.65 -0.24
N GLY A 22 11.52 6.90 -0.42
CA GLY A 22 11.11 6.45 -1.73
C GLY A 22 9.62 6.16 -1.83
N GLU A 23 9.24 5.88 -3.07
CA GLU A 23 7.92 5.39 -3.42
C GLU A 23 8.09 4.18 -4.35
N THR A 24 7.24 3.18 -4.18
CA THR A 24 7.13 2.06 -5.12
C THR A 24 5.68 1.82 -5.48
N MET A 25 5.41 1.57 -6.75
CA MET A 25 4.10 1.18 -7.25
C MET A 25 4.13 -0.30 -7.62
N GLN A 26 3.20 -1.08 -7.08
CA GLN A 26 3.05 -2.49 -7.37
C GLN A 26 1.68 -2.78 -7.96
N VAL A 27 1.67 -3.54 -9.05
CA VAL A 27 0.44 -4.05 -9.65
C VAL A 27 0.30 -5.51 -9.28
N LEU A 28 -0.91 -5.91 -8.88
CA LEU A 28 -1.19 -7.29 -8.51
C LEU A 28 -1.59 -8.09 -9.74
N THR A 29 -0.95 -9.24 -9.90
CA THR A 29 -1.21 -10.20 -10.97
C THR A 29 -1.56 -11.53 -10.32
N ARG A 30 -2.58 -12.21 -10.84
CA ARG A 30 -2.88 -13.59 -10.48
C ARG A 30 -1.71 -14.49 -10.90
N THR A 31 -1.62 -15.68 -10.30
CA THR A 31 -0.57 -16.66 -10.62
C THR A 31 -0.60 -17.16 -12.06
N ASP A 32 -1.74 -17.00 -12.74
CA ASP A 32 -1.94 -17.28 -14.17
C ASP A 32 -1.48 -16.14 -15.09
N GLY A 33 -0.91 -15.06 -14.54
CA GLY A 33 -0.42 -13.91 -15.30
C GLY A 33 -1.50 -12.85 -15.60
N VAL A 34 -2.75 -13.04 -15.17
CA VAL A 34 -3.82 -12.06 -15.38
C VAL A 34 -3.70 -10.91 -14.38
N MET A 35 -3.60 -9.69 -14.90
CA MET A 35 -3.56 -8.47 -14.08
C MET A 35 -4.91 -8.24 -13.37
N LEU A 36 -4.86 -7.89 -12.09
CA LEU A 36 -6.06 -7.57 -11.31
C LEU A 36 -6.42 -6.08 -11.48
N TYR A 37 -7.55 -5.84 -12.15
CA TYR A 37 -8.02 -4.48 -12.42
C TYR A 37 -8.88 -3.88 -11.31
N LYS A 38 -9.32 -4.70 -10.35
CA LYS A 38 -10.12 -4.30 -9.18
C LYS A 38 -9.80 -5.23 -8.01
N PHE A 39 -9.67 -4.66 -6.81
CA PHE A 39 -9.66 -5.45 -5.58
C PHE A 39 -11.10 -5.77 -5.18
N GLN A 40 -11.42 -7.05 -5.07
CA GLN A 40 -12.76 -7.53 -4.70
C GLN A 40 -12.64 -8.74 -3.77
N GLY A 41 -13.71 -8.99 -3.01
CA GLY A 41 -13.77 -10.11 -2.05
C GLY A 41 -12.66 -10.06 -1.01
N GLU A 42 -12.15 -11.24 -0.63
CA GLU A 42 -11.12 -11.40 0.41
C GLU A 42 -9.85 -10.56 0.14
N LEU A 43 -9.45 -10.40 -1.13
CA LEU A 43 -8.28 -9.59 -1.48
C LEU A 43 -8.47 -8.13 -1.09
N ARG A 44 -9.67 -7.58 -1.31
CA ARG A 44 -9.99 -6.21 -0.90
C ARG A 44 -9.92 -6.08 0.61
N GLU A 45 -10.52 -7.00 1.35
CA GLU A 45 -10.55 -6.98 2.81
C GLU A 45 -9.13 -7.05 3.41
N ARG A 46 -8.26 -7.90 2.85
CA ARG A 46 -6.85 -7.98 3.25
C ARG A 46 -6.07 -6.70 2.97
N VAL A 47 -6.22 -6.14 1.78
CA VAL A 47 -5.57 -4.87 1.41
C VAL A 47 -6.07 -3.73 2.30
N GLU A 48 -7.37 -3.63 2.55
CA GLU A 48 -7.94 -2.63 3.45
C GLU A 48 -7.43 -2.80 4.89
N SER A 49 -7.29 -4.04 5.37
CA SER A 49 -6.71 -4.32 6.69
C SER A 49 -5.26 -3.87 6.79
N LEU A 50 -4.44 -4.13 5.77
CA LEU A 50 -3.06 -3.64 5.69
C LEU A 50 -3.01 -2.11 5.70
N VAL A 51 -3.83 -1.45 4.89
CA VAL A 51 -3.90 0.02 4.85
C VAL A 51 -4.30 0.58 6.22
N ARG A 52 -5.29 -0.02 6.90
CA ARG A 52 -5.69 0.40 8.25
C ARG A 52 -4.59 0.21 9.29
N PHE A 53 -3.80 -0.85 9.19
CA PHE A 53 -2.67 -1.09 10.09
C PHE A 53 -1.61 0.01 9.96
N PHE A 54 -1.22 0.36 8.73
CA PHE A 54 -0.23 1.40 8.48
C PHE A 54 -0.78 2.82 8.66
N TRP A 55 -2.10 3.00 8.54
CA TRP A 55 -2.75 4.30 8.65
C TRP A 55 -4.01 4.26 9.55
N PRO A 56 -3.85 4.17 10.88
CA PRO A 56 -4.98 3.99 11.80
C PRO A 56 -6.00 5.14 11.85
N ARG A 57 -5.74 6.28 11.18
CA ARG A 57 -6.48 7.53 11.39
C ARG A 57 -7.06 8.20 10.13
N TRP A 58 -7.33 7.46 9.05
CA TRP A 58 -8.12 7.98 7.93
C TRP A 58 -9.32 7.07 7.62
N MET A 59 -10.47 7.42 8.19
CA MET A 59 -11.75 7.23 7.53
C MET A 59 -12.46 8.58 7.56
N GLY A 60 -12.31 9.32 6.47
CA GLY A 60 -12.90 10.64 6.26
C GLY A 60 -12.59 11.13 4.85
N TYR A 61 -12.55 10.22 3.88
CA TYR A 61 -12.42 10.59 2.47
C TYR A 61 -13.75 10.31 1.76
N ASP A 62 -14.62 11.31 1.77
CA ASP A 62 -15.66 11.48 0.76
C ASP A 62 -14.97 12.03 -0.49
N GLY A 63 -14.51 11.13 -1.36
CA GLY A 63 -14.15 11.48 -2.74
C GLY A 63 -15.41 11.48 -3.62
N PRO A 64 -15.39 12.19 -4.76
CA PRO A 64 -16.59 12.58 -5.52
C PRO A 64 -17.44 11.42 -6.03
#